data_AF-A0A941VI41-F1
#
_entry.id   AF-A0A941VI41-F1
#
_cell.length_a   1.000
_cell.length_b   1.000
_cell.length_c   1.000
_cell.angle_alpha   90.00
_cell.angle_beta   90.00
_cell.angle_gamma   90.00
#
_symmetry.space_group_name_H-M   'P 1'
#
loop_
_entity.id
_entity.type
_entity.pdbx_description
1 polymer ?
#
loop_
_entity_poly.entity_id
_entity_poly.type
_entity_poly.pdbx_seq_one_letter_code
_entity_poly.pdbx_strand_id
1 'polypeptide(L)'
;MKKAIRLAITMGDPAGIGPEIIVKAALALREEVAAGRIELLVFGSAAALAKARLQLGITEAALPLNMIDVGPVAGEIVTGTISAV
;
A
#
# COMPACT_ATOMS: atom_id res chain seq x y z
N MET A 1 12.54 -18.11 17.19
CA MET A 1 11.32 -17.46 16.66
C MET A 1 11.22 -17.77 15.18
N LYS A 2 10.03 -18.10 14.65
CA LYS A 2 9.83 -18.34 13.21
C LYS A 2 9.93 -16.99 12.50
N LYS A 3 10.56 -16.95 11.31
CA LYS A 3 10.67 -15.72 10.51
C LYS A 3 9.27 -15.20 10.15
N ALA A 4 9.05 -13.89 10.25
CA ALA A 4 7.80 -13.23 9.87
C ALA A 4 7.40 -13.58 8.43
N ILE A 5 6.10 -13.77 8.19
CA ILE A 5 5.57 -13.96 6.83
C ILE A 5 5.55 -12.61 6.13
N ARG A 6 6.22 -12.50 4.98
CA ARG A 6 6.20 -11.29 4.15
C ARG A 6 5.00 -11.34 3.22
N LEU A 7 4.10 -10.38 3.38
CA LEU A 7 2.89 -10.24 2.57
C LEU A 7 3.08 -9.08 1.59
N ALA A 8 3.27 -9.41 0.32
CA ALA A 8 3.28 -8.44 -0.77
C ALA A 8 1.83 -8.12 -1.16
N ILE A 9 1.47 -6.84 -1.06
CA ILE A 9 0.12 -6.33 -1.34
C ILE A 9 0.23 -5.37 -2.51
N THR A 10 -0.44 -5.68 -3.61
CA THR A 10 -0.59 -4.73 -4.72
C THR A 10 -1.75 -3.77 -4.42
N MET A 11 -1.52 -2.47 -4.60
CA MET A 11 -2.53 -1.43 -4.35
C MET A 11 -3.71 -1.50 -5.32
N GLY A 12 -3.50 -2.03 -6.52
CA GLY A 12 -4.46 -1.91 -7.61
C GLY A 12 -4.45 -0.50 -8.19
N ASP A 13 -5.62 -0.04 -8.65
CA ASP A 13 -5.79 1.32 -9.17
C ASP A 13 -5.70 2.38 -8.04
N PRO A 14 -4.73 3.32 -8.10
CA PRO A 14 -4.60 4.40 -7.11
C PRO A 14 -5.81 5.35 -7.02
N ALA A 15 -6.68 5.39 -8.04
CA ALA A 15 -7.91 6.18 -8.05
C ALA A 15 -9.13 5.42 -7.47
N GLY A 16 -9.01 4.12 -7.25
CA GLY A 16 -10.01 3.31 -6.56
C GLY A 16 -9.91 3.42 -5.03
N ILE A 17 -10.62 2.51 -4.33
CA ILE A 17 -10.64 2.48 -2.85
C ILE A 17 -9.55 1.58 -2.22
N GLY A 18 -8.67 1.00 -3.04
CA GLY A 18 -7.60 0.11 -2.61
C GLY A 18 -6.69 0.75 -1.55
N PRO A 19 -6.22 2.00 -1.73
CA PRO A 19 -5.42 2.71 -0.72
C PRO A 19 -6.09 2.78 0.67
N GLU A 20 -7.38 3.08 0.74
CA GLU A 20 -8.14 3.19 1.99
C GLU A 20 -8.33 1.83 2.66
N ILE A 21 -8.57 0.78 1.87
CA ILE A 21 -8.63 -0.60 2.37
C ILE A 21 -7.29 -1.00 2.98
N ILE A 22 -6.18 -0.69 2.30
CA ILE A 22 -4.83 -0.98 2.80
C ILE A 22 -4.57 -0.29 4.13
N VAL A 23 -4.90 1.01 4.25
CA VAL A 23 -4.72 1.74 5.52
C VAL A 23 -5.51 1.10 6.66
N LYS A 24 -6.79 0.77 6.42
CA LYS A 24 -7.65 0.12 7.41
C LYS A 24 -7.15 -1.27 7.79
N ALA A 25 -6.71 -2.07 6.83
CA ALA A 25 -6.20 -3.41 7.06
C ALA A 25 -4.88 -3.39 7.85
N ALA A 26 -3.96 -2.49 7.53
CA ALA A 26 -2.71 -2.35 8.25
C ALA A 26 -2.96 -1.98 9.73
N LEU A 27 -3.91 -1.08 10.00
CA LEU A 27 -4.31 -0.75 11.37
C LEU A 27 -4.95 -1.94 12.10
N ALA A 28 -5.83 -2.67 11.44
CA ALA A 28 -6.47 -3.86 12.02
C ALA A 28 -5.45 -4.97 12.34
N LEU A 29 -4.36 -5.06 11.58
CA LEU A 29 -3.31 -6.06 11.72
C LEU A 29 -2.10 -5.58 12.54
N ARG A 30 -2.15 -4.40 13.16
CA ARG A 30 -1.01 -3.79 13.85
C ARG A 30 -0.35 -4.69 14.90
N GLU A 31 -1.16 -5.47 15.64
CA GLU A 31 -0.67 -6.37 16.70
C GLU A 31 0.06 -7.58 16.10
N GLU A 32 -0.34 -8.04 14.91
CA GLU A 32 0.32 -9.12 14.17
C GLU A 32 1.70 -8.68 13.67
N VAL A 33 1.79 -7.42 13.20
CA VAL A 33 3.06 -6.79 12.77
C VAL A 33 3.97 -6.57 13.98
N ALA A 34 3.44 -6.00 15.08
CA ALA A 34 4.19 -5.75 16.31
C ALA A 34 4.74 -7.04 16.94
N ALA A 35 3.97 -8.14 16.87
CA ALA A 35 4.42 -9.45 17.33
C ALA A 35 5.41 -10.16 16.37
N GLY A 36 5.74 -9.55 15.23
CA GLY A 36 6.65 -10.11 14.24
C GLY A 36 6.10 -11.35 13.52
N ARG A 37 4.77 -11.53 13.47
CA ARG A 37 4.13 -12.65 12.76
C ARG A 37 4.05 -12.38 11.26
N ILE A 38 3.81 -11.13 10.89
CA ILE A 38 3.72 -10.67 9.49
C ILE A 38 4.53 -9.40 9.26
N GLU A 39 4.95 -9.20 8.01
CA GLU A 39 5.54 -7.96 7.50
C GLU A 39 4.74 -7.54 6.26
N LEU A 40 4.12 -6.35 6.29
CA LEU A 40 3.28 -5.83 5.21
C LEU A 40 4.11 -4.99 4.23
N LEU A 41 4.19 -5.42 2.97
CA LEU A 41 4.90 -4.74 1.89
C LEU A 41 3.88 -4.30 0.83
N VAL A 42 3.64 -3.00 0.70
CA VAL A 42 2.63 -2.46 -0.22
C VAL A 42 3.30 -1.91 -1.47
N PHE A 43 2.92 -2.42 -2.63
CA PHE A 43 3.38 -1.98 -3.95
C PHE A 43 2.28 -1.16 -4.62
N GLY A 44 2.53 0.12 -4.87
CA GLY A 44 1.59 1.02 -5.52
C GLY A 44 2.08 2.46 -5.58
N SER A 45 1.16 3.42 -5.49
CA SER A 45 1.49 4.85 -5.44
C SER A 45 1.59 5.36 -4.01
N ALA A 46 2.77 5.83 -3.60
CA ALA A 46 2.96 6.42 -2.26
C ALA A 46 2.04 7.63 -2.03
N ALA A 47 1.84 8.45 -3.08
CA ALA A 47 0.95 9.61 -3.04
C ALA A 47 -0.51 9.23 -2.76
N ALA A 48 -1.02 8.17 -3.40
CA ALA A 48 -2.38 7.70 -3.16
C ALA A 48 -2.56 7.14 -1.74
N LEU A 49 -1.58 6.38 -1.25
CA LEU A 49 -1.62 5.88 0.13
C LEU A 49 -1.58 7.01 1.16
N ALA A 50 -0.72 8.02 0.95
CA ALA A 50 -0.65 9.19 1.81
C ALA A 50 -1.96 9.98 1.84
N LYS A 51 -2.61 10.16 0.68
CA LYS A 51 -3.92 10.79 0.58
C LYS A 51 -4.99 10.01 1.36
N ALA A 52 -5.08 8.70 1.16
CA ALA A 52 -6.02 7.84 1.87
C ALA A 52 -5.79 7.87 3.39
N ARG A 53 -4.53 7.83 3.82
CA ARG A 53 -4.14 7.97 5.23
C ARG A 53 -4.65 9.28 5.83
N LEU A 54 -4.43 10.41 5.14
CA LEU A 54 -4.88 11.74 5.59
C LEU A 54 -6.41 11.84 5.66
N GLN A 55 -7.12 11.30 4.66
CA GLN A 55 -8.59 11.28 4.64
C GLN A 55 -9.19 10.48 5.80
N LEU A 56 -8.47 9.46 6.27
CA LEU A 56 -8.86 8.65 7.43
C LEU A 56 -8.39 9.23 8.77
N GLY A 57 -7.70 10.38 8.77
CA GLY A 57 -7.19 11.01 10.00
C GLY A 57 -6.06 10.22 10.69
N ILE A 58 -5.36 9.37 9.94
CA ILE A 58 -4.32 8.48 10.47
C ILE A 58 -2.95 9.15 10.32
N THR A 59 -2.09 9.06 11.33
CA THR A 59 -0.70 9.55 11.23
C THR A 59 0.17 8.51 10.55
N GLU A 60 1.27 8.94 9.92
CA GLU A 60 2.20 8.02 9.27
C GLU A 60 2.83 7.04 10.26
N ALA A 61 3.18 7.52 11.46
CA ALA A 61 3.70 6.69 12.54
C ALA A 61 2.74 5.60 13.03
N ALA A 62 1.43 5.76 12.81
CA ALA A 62 0.43 4.77 13.20
C ALA A 62 0.26 3.64 12.18
N LEU A 63 0.93 3.71 11.02
CA LEU A 63 0.71 2.80 9.91
C LEU A 63 1.80 1.71 9.86
N PRO A 64 1.51 0.45 10.25
CA PRO A 64 2.52 -0.59 10.38
C PRO A 64 2.75 -1.34 9.05
N LEU A 65 3.14 -0.61 8.00
CA LEU A 65 3.45 -1.17 6.70
C LEU A 65 4.67 -0.49 6.07
N ASN A 66 5.30 -1.20 5.14
CA ASN A 66 6.36 -0.67 4.30
C ASN A 66 5.79 -0.38 2.90
N MET A 67 5.83 0.89 2.50
CA MET A 67 5.41 1.32 1.16
C MET A 67 6.59 1.19 0.19
N ILE A 68 6.36 0.51 -0.93
CA ILE A 68 7.28 0.39 -2.06
C ILE A 68 6.63 1.13 -3.23
N ASP A 69 7.09 2.37 -3.43
CA ASP A 69 6.57 3.20 -4.50
C ASP A 69 6.99 2.65 -5.86
N VAL A 70 6.00 2.30 -6.69
CA VAL A 70 6.20 1.76 -8.04
C VAL A 70 5.56 2.66 -9.10
N GLY A 71 5.22 3.89 -8.74
CA GLY A 71 4.63 4.85 -9.66
C GLY A 71 4.93 6.32 -9.29
N PRO A 72 4.41 7.26 -10.09
CA PRO A 72 3.59 7.02 -11.27
C PRO A 72 4.42 6.48 -12.45
N VAL A 73 3.78 5.71 -13.33
CA VAL A 73 4.34 5.38 -14.64
C VAL A 73 4.48 6.70 -15.40
N ALA A 74 5.71 7.08 -15.70
CA ALA A 74 5.98 8.28 -16.48
C ALA A 74 5.58 8.03 -17.94
N GLY A 75 4.72 8.90 -18.48
CA GLY A 75 4.32 8.84 -19.89
C GLY A 75 2.84 9.13 -20.10
N GLU A 76 2.48 9.34 -21.37
CA GLU A 76 1.09 9.47 -21.78
C GLU A 76 0.41 8.09 -21.76
N ILE A 77 -0.76 8.00 -21.14
CA ILE A 77 -1.60 6.79 -21.24
C ILE A 77 -2.28 6.83 -22.61
N VAL A 78 -1.78 6.05 -23.56
CA VAL A 78 -2.36 5.92 -24.89
C VAL A 78 -3.45 4.84 -24.86
N THR A 79 -4.72 5.27 -24.93
CA THR A 79 -5.85 4.34 -24.99
C THR A 79 -5.82 3.53 -26.30
N GLY A 80 -6.28 2.27 -26.23
CA GLY A 80 -6.27 1.36 -27.40
C GLY A 80 -4.91 0.72 -27.71
N THR A 81 -3.88 0.98 -26.90
CA THR A 81 -2.56 0.35 -27.02
C THR A 81 -2.27 -0.49 -25.77
N ILE A 82 -1.98 -1.78 -25.93
CA ILE A 82 -1.39 -2.59 -24.86
C ILE A 82 0.12 -2.42 -24.97
N SER A 83 0.73 -1.75 -24.00
CA SER A 83 2.19 -1.68 -23.91
C SER A 83 2.64 -2.20 -22.55
N ALA A 84 3.81 -2.82 -22.52
CA ALA A 84 4.38 -3.45 -21.34
C ALA A 84 5.11 -2.45 -20.42
N VAL A 85 4.69 -1.18 -20.40
CA VAL A 85 5.25 -0.17 -19.49
C VAL A 85 4.78 -0.43 -18.07
#